data_AF-A0A1I7ZED7-F1
#
_entry.id   AF-A0A1I7ZED7-F1
#
_cell.length_a   1.000
_cell.length_b   1.000
_cell.length_c   1.000
_cell.angle_alpha   90.00
_cell.angle_beta   90.00
_cell.angle_gamma   90.00
#
_symmetry.space_group_name_H-M   'P 1'
#
loop_
_entity.id
_entity.type
_entity.pdbx_description
1 polymer ?
#
loop_
_entity_poly.entity_id
_entity_poly.type
_entity_poly.pdbx_seq_one_letter_code
_entity_poly.pdbx_strand_id
1 'polypeptide(L)'
;MNRIPTFTTARLQLTPLQLSDAAAIQQLFPQWEVVRYLDSRVPWPYPDDGALTYVRDLALPAMARGEEWHWMIRLVQNPLQCIGSVSLHDTPGNHRGFWLAPQWQGKGYMREVCEVINRFWFDTLNRPTLQVPKAVSNLASRRISLREGMHLLHVQPGNFVSGPMPQETWELTQDEWRKRRGDASPATQPAGELEATLHYLEQRLLQQDVRSNTALLSTLLADDFMEIGASGKAWHKADVLSSLPV
;
A
#
# COMPACT_ATOMS: atom_id res chain seq x y z
N MET A 1 -26.32 0.68 10.01
CA MET A 1 -25.45 0.21 8.90
C MET A 1 -24.15 0.97 9.00
N ASN A 2 -23.04 0.30 9.32
CA ASN A 2 -21.72 0.95 9.27
C ASN A 2 -21.37 1.21 7.80
N ARG A 3 -21.32 2.49 7.43
CA ARG A 3 -20.98 2.92 6.07
C ARG A 3 -19.51 2.64 5.83
N ILE A 4 -19.19 1.96 4.72
CA ILE A 4 -17.80 1.75 4.29
C ILE A 4 -17.19 3.14 4.01
N PRO A 5 -16.08 3.51 4.66
CA PRO A 5 -15.50 4.85 4.55
C PRO A 5 -14.85 5.07 3.17
N THR A 6 -14.72 6.32 2.75
CA THR A 6 -13.84 6.71 1.65
C THR A 6 -12.49 7.14 2.23
N PHE A 7 -11.40 6.76 1.59
CA PHE A 7 -10.07 7.19 2.00
C PHE A 7 -9.40 8.05 0.93
N THR A 8 -8.51 8.93 1.38
CA THR A 8 -7.65 9.75 0.51
C THR A 8 -6.20 9.54 0.93
N THR A 9 -5.33 9.42 -0.06
CA THR A 9 -3.86 9.39 0.08
C THR A 9 -3.27 10.59 -0.68
N ALA A 10 -1.95 10.69 -0.74
CA ALA A 10 -1.29 11.76 -1.50
C ALA A 10 -1.70 11.74 -2.99
N ARG A 11 -1.91 10.56 -3.58
CA ARG A 11 -2.19 10.40 -5.01
C ARG A 11 -3.52 9.73 -5.33
N LEU A 12 -4.15 9.07 -4.35
CA LEU A 12 -5.26 8.16 -4.57
C LEU A 12 -6.50 8.53 -3.74
N GLN A 13 -7.66 8.19 -4.29
CA GLN A 13 -8.92 8.12 -3.57
C GLN A 13 -9.43 6.68 -3.61
N LEU A 14 -9.83 6.14 -2.46
CA LEU A 14 -10.39 4.80 -2.33
C LEU A 14 -11.86 4.96 -2.01
N THR A 15 -12.73 4.75 -2.99
CA THR A 15 -14.18 4.89 -2.84
C THR A 15 -14.84 3.53 -2.66
N PRO A 16 -15.85 3.38 -1.78
CA PRO A 16 -16.60 2.14 -1.67
C PRO A 16 -17.09 1.65 -3.03
N LEU A 17 -16.96 0.34 -3.28
CA LEU A 17 -17.41 -0.30 -4.53
C LEU A 17 -18.91 -0.03 -4.76
N GLN A 18 -19.26 0.30 -6.00
CA GLN A 18 -20.63 0.49 -6.45
C GLN A 18 -20.94 -0.36 -7.67
N LEU A 19 -22.23 -0.62 -7.94
CA LEU A 19 -22.65 -1.38 -9.11
C LEU A 19 -22.17 -0.74 -10.42
N SER A 20 -22.11 0.60 -10.48
CA SER A 20 -21.61 1.35 -11.64
C SER A 20 -20.13 1.10 -11.96
N ASP A 21 -19.36 0.56 -11.02
CA ASP A 21 -17.95 0.24 -11.23
C ASP A 21 -17.73 -1.03 -12.06
N ALA A 22 -18.78 -1.86 -12.24
CA ALA A 22 -18.71 -3.11 -12.99
C ALA A 22 -18.15 -2.91 -14.40
N ALA A 23 -18.54 -1.84 -15.10
CA ALA A 23 -18.04 -1.54 -16.45
C ALA A 23 -16.53 -1.25 -16.47
N ALA A 24 -16.03 -0.49 -15.49
CA ALA A 24 -14.61 -0.19 -15.37
C ALA A 24 -13.80 -1.45 -15.00
N ILE A 25 -14.35 -2.29 -14.11
CA ILE A 25 -13.72 -3.57 -13.74
C ILE A 25 -13.66 -4.50 -14.96
N GLN A 26 -14.75 -4.61 -15.73
CA GLN A 26 -14.79 -5.44 -16.95
C GLN A 26 -13.72 -5.04 -17.96
N GLN A 27 -13.37 -3.75 -18.04
CA GLN A 27 -12.32 -3.25 -18.93
C GLN A 27 -10.91 -3.47 -18.38
N LEU A 28 -10.70 -3.36 -17.07
CA LEU A 28 -9.38 -3.28 -16.47
C LEU A 28 -8.88 -4.60 -15.87
N PHE A 29 -9.78 -5.41 -15.31
CA PHE A 29 -9.46 -6.63 -14.59
C PHE A 29 -8.99 -7.81 -15.46
N PRO A 30 -9.60 -8.10 -16.63
CA PRO A 30 -9.34 -9.35 -17.37
C PRO A 30 -8.06 -9.28 -18.20
N GLN A 31 -6.94 -9.02 -17.54
CA GLN A 31 -5.60 -9.00 -18.11
C GLN A 31 -4.80 -10.14 -17.49
N TRP A 32 -4.06 -10.88 -18.32
CA TRP A 32 -3.33 -12.07 -17.87
C TRP A 32 -2.36 -11.75 -16.72
N GLU A 33 -1.69 -10.61 -16.79
CA GLU A 33 -0.77 -10.09 -15.78
C GLU A 33 -1.45 -9.83 -14.42
N VAL A 34 -2.77 -9.59 -14.43
CA VAL A 34 -3.59 -9.39 -13.23
C VAL A 34 -4.08 -10.73 -12.69
N VAL A 35 -4.69 -11.56 -13.54
CA VAL A 35 -5.45 -12.73 -13.08
C VAL A 35 -4.60 -13.97 -12.83
N ARG A 36 -3.43 -14.11 -13.47
CA ARG A 36 -2.66 -15.38 -13.47
C ARG A 36 -2.34 -15.95 -12.09
N TYR A 37 -2.15 -15.07 -11.10
CA TYR A 37 -1.83 -15.45 -9.70
C TYR A 37 -3.02 -15.28 -8.75
N LEU A 38 -4.23 -15.08 -9.28
CA LEU A 38 -5.46 -15.15 -8.49
C LEU A 38 -5.89 -16.61 -8.35
N ASP A 39 -6.74 -16.85 -7.37
CA ASP A 39 -7.36 -18.14 -7.10
C ASP A 39 -8.04 -18.71 -8.36
N SER A 40 -7.94 -20.03 -8.57
CA SER A 40 -8.50 -20.70 -9.75
C SER A 40 -10.03 -20.60 -9.88
N ARG A 41 -10.74 -20.12 -8.85
CA ARG A 41 -12.16 -19.78 -8.91
C ARG A 41 -12.43 -18.53 -9.77
N VAL A 42 -11.43 -17.69 -10.03
CA VAL A 42 -11.56 -16.59 -10.99
C VAL A 42 -11.68 -17.19 -12.39
N PRO A 43 -12.76 -16.95 -13.12
CA PRO A 43 -12.98 -17.56 -14.43
C PRO A 43 -11.95 -17.03 -15.44
N TRP A 44 -11.38 -17.94 -16.24
CA TRP A 44 -10.47 -17.61 -17.33
C TRP A 44 -10.66 -18.56 -18.52
N PRO A 45 -10.97 -18.07 -19.75
CA PRO A 45 -11.18 -16.68 -20.14
C PRO A 45 -12.26 -15.96 -19.32
N TYR A 46 -12.08 -14.66 -19.10
CA TYR A 46 -13.01 -13.89 -18.27
C TYR A 46 -14.33 -13.63 -19.03
N PRO A 47 -15.50 -13.94 -18.46
CA PRO A 47 -16.79 -13.76 -19.14
C PRO A 47 -17.11 -12.28 -19.42
N ASP A 48 -17.90 -12.02 -20.46
CA ASP A 48 -18.33 -10.67 -20.84
C ASP A 48 -19.12 -9.94 -19.74
N ASP A 49 -19.81 -10.70 -18.89
CA ASP A 49 -20.57 -10.22 -17.73
C ASP A 49 -19.86 -10.50 -16.38
N GLY A 50 -18.62 -11.00 -16.42
CA GLY A 50 -17.91 -11.49 -15.23
C GLY A 50 -17.79 -10.45 -14.12
N ALA A 51 -17.52 -9.19 -14.48
CA ALA A 51 -17.42 -8.11 -13.50
C ALA A 51 -18.78 -7.72 -12.93
N LEU A 52 -19.83 -7.68 -13.76
CA LEU A 52 -21.18 -7.37 -13.32
C LEU A 52 -21.68 -8.43 -12.32
N THR A 53 -21.52 -9.71 -12.67
CA THR A 53 -21.87 -10.84 -11.82
C THR A 53 -21.09 -10.82 -10.51
N TYR A 54 -19.77 -10.60 -10.55
CA TYR A 54 -18.95 -10.46 -9.34
C TYR A 54 -19.43 -9.31 -8.43
N VAL A 55 -19.65 -8.11 -8.98
CA VAL A 55 -20.05 -6.95 -8.18
C VAL A 55 -21.46 -7.13 -7.62
N ARG A 56 -22.43 -7.51 -8.46
CA ARG A 56 -23.85 -7.62 -8.10
C ARG A 56 -24.12 -8.78 -7.15
N ASP A 57 -23.54 -9.95 -7.40
CA ASP A 57 -23.96 -11.20 -6.75
C ASP A 57 -23.04 -11.61 -5.60
N LEU A 58 -21.79 -11.14 -5.58
CA LEU A 58 -20.80 -11.51 -4.57
C LEU A 58 -20.40 -10.31 -3.69
N ALA A 59 -19.78 -9.29 -4.27
CA ALA A 59 -19.14 -8.22 -3.50
C ALA A 59 -20.15 -7.33 -2.77
N LEU A 60 -21.16 -6.79 -3.47
CA LEU A 60 -22.15 -5.90 -2.84
C LEU A 60 -22.99 -6.63 -1.77
N PRO A 61 -23.46 -7.87 -1.98
CA PRO A 61 -24.12 -8.63 -0.91
C PRO A 61 -23.22 -8.87 0.30
N ALA A 62 -21.94 -9.21 0.12
CA ALA A 62 -21.00 -9.40 1.22
C ALA A 62 -20.73 -8.09 2.00
N MET A 63 -20.64 -6.96 1.30
CA MET A 63 -20.56 -5.62 1.91
C MET A 63 -21.81 -5.29 2.71
N ALA A 64 -23.01 -5.62 2.20
CA ALA A 64 -24.27 -5.38 2.90
C ALA A 64 -24.39 -6.21 4.18
N ARG A 65 -23.82 -7.42 4.21
CA ARG A 65 -23.72 -8.27 5.41
C ARG A 65 -22.61 -7.83 6.38
N GLY A 66 -21.70 -6.95 5.95
CA GLY A 66 -20.57 -6.50 6.77
C GLY A 66 -19.46 -7.55 6.94
N GLU A 67 -19.37 -8.49 6.00
CA GLU A 67 -18.36 -9.57 5.99
C GLU A 67 -17.12 -9.18 5.17
N GLU A 68 -17.30 -8.25 4.23
CA GLU A 68 -16.27 -7.79 3.32
C GLU A 68 -16.35 -6.28 3.11
N TRP A 69 -15.22 -5.66 2.80
CA TRP A 69 -15.12 -4.25 2.47
C TRP A 69 -14.37 -4.11 1.17
N HIS A 70 -14.99 -3.46 0.17
CA HIS A 70 -14.40 -3.30 -1.16
C HIS A 70 -14.30 -1.83 -1.53
N TRP A 71 -13.17 -1.46 -2.12
CA TRP A 71 -12.92 -0.12 -2.63
C TRP A 71 -12.36 -0.14 -4.04
N MET A 72 -12.86 0.77 -4.87
CA MET A 72 -12.20 1.13 -6.12
C MET A 72 -11.09 2.13 -5.85
N ILE A 73 -9.93 1.90 -6.48
CA ILE A 73 -8.75 2.77 -6.39
C ILE A 73 -8.81 3.75 -7.56
N ARG A 74 -8.77 5.05 -7.25
CA ARG A 74 -8.90 6.17 -8.21
C ARG A 74 -7.75 7.13 -8.06
N LEU A 75 -7.38 7.82 -9.13
CA LEU A 75 -6.41 8.91 -9.06
C LEU A 75 -7.08 10.19 -8.56
N VAL A 76 -6.44 10.91 -7.62
CA VAL A 76 -6.97 12.20 -7.14
C VAL A 76 -7.11 13.23 -8.27
N GLN A 77 -6.16 13.25 -9.21
CA GLN A 77 -6.17 14.16 -10.37
C GLN A 77 -7.30 13.85 -11.37
N ASN A 78 -7.84 12.64 -11.35
CA ASN A 78 -8.97 12.25 -12.18
C ASN A 78 -9.84 11.20 -11.45
N PRO A 79 -10.76 11.65 -10.57
CA PRO A 79 -11.54 10.74 -9.72
C PRO A 79 -12.43 9.75 -10.51
N LEU A 80 -12.79 10.06 -11.75
CA LEU A 80 -13.53 9.14 -12.61
C LEU A 80 -12.67 7.95 -13.08
N GLN A 81 -11.34 8.10 -13.05
CA GLN A 81 -10.41 7.07 -13.50
C GLN A 81 -10.14 6.04 -12.41
N CYS A 82 -10.79 4.87 -12.54
CA CYS A 82 -10.40 3.66 -11.82
C CYS A 82 -9.05 3.14 -12.32
N ILE A 83 -8.21 2.68 -11.41
CA ILE A 83 -6.93 2.04 -11.74
C ILE A 83 -6.78 0.62 -11.16
N GLY A 84 -7.69 0.22 -10.26
CA GLY A 84 -7.70 -1.08 -9.61
C GLY A 84 -8.72 -1.17 -8.49
N SER A 85 -8.61 -2.22 -7.68
CA SER A 85 -9.46 -2.45 -6.52
C SER A 85 -8.66 -3.06 -5.36
N VAL A 86 -9.15 -2.83 -4.15
CA VAL A 86 -8.69 -3.46 -2.92
C VAL A 86 -9.88 -3.91 -2.10
N SER A 87 -9.76 -5.08 -1.48
CA SER A 87 -10.78 -5.65 -0.62
C SER A 87 -10.21 -6.20 0.67
N LEU A 88 -11.02 -6.17 1.72
CA LEU A 88 -10.80 -6.84 2.99
C LEU A 88 -11.91 -7.87 3.21
N HIS A 89 -11.58 -9.00 3.82
CA HIS A 89 -12.53 -10.08 4.12
C HIS A 89 -12.26 -10.63 5.52
N ASP A 90 -13.30 -11.05 6.23
CA ASP A 90 -13.16 -11.76 7.51
C ASP A 90 -12.87 -13.26 7.34
N THR A 91 -12.63 -13.74 6.11
CA THR A 91 -12.34 -15.15 5.83
C THR A 91 -10.98 -15.55 6.43
N PRO A 92 -10.92 -16.52 7.37
CA PRO A 92 -9.66 -16.93 7.98
C PRO A 92 -8.62 -17.34 6.93
N GLY A 93 -7.36 -16.90 7.09
CA GLY A 93 -6.30 -17.22 6.14
C GLY A 93 -6.26 -16.33 4.89
N ASN A 94 -7.26 -15.49 4.65
CA ASN A 94 -7.33 -14.65 3.45
C ASN A 94 -8.08 -13.34 3.71
N HIS A 95 -7.40 -12.39 4.34
CA HIS A 95 -8.02 -11.16 4.82
C HIS A 95 -7.97 -10.00 3.83
N ARG A 96 -7.13 -10.04 2.78
CA ARG A 96 -6.98 -8.91 1.85
C ARG A 96 -6.66 -9.36 0.43
N GLY A 97 -7.42 -8.82 -0.53
CA GLY A 97 -7.16 -8.94 -1.95
C GLY A 97 -6.92 -7.56 -2.58
N PHE A 98 -6.11 -7.48 -3.63
CA PHE A 98 -6.00 -6.27 -4.43
C PHE A 98 -5.50 -6.57 -5.84
N TRP A 99 -5.75 -5.63 -6.74
CA TRP A 99 -5.16 -5.62 -8.07
C TRP A 99 -5.05 -4.19 -8.60
N LEU A 100 -4.13 -3.99 -9.52
CA LEU A 100 -4.00 -2.78 -10.35
C LEU A 100 -3.92 -3.21 -11.80
N ALA A 101 -4.56 -2.46 -12.70
CA ALA A 101 -4.34 -2.68 -14.12
C ALA A 101 -2.83 -2.48 -14.45
N PRO A 102 -2.25 -3.27 -15.38
CA PRO A 102 -0.80 -3.34 -15.60
C PRO A 102 -0.12 -1.99 -15.82
N GLN A 103 -0.75 -1.07 -16.56
CA GLN A 103 -0.23 0.27 -16.82
C GLN A 103 -0.05 1.15 -15.56
N TRP A 104 -0.65 0.75 -14.43
CA TRP A 104 -0.55 1.44 -13.15
C TRP A 104 0.33 0.72 -12.13
N GLN A 105 0.88 -0.45 -12.47
CA GLN A 105 1.78 -1.20 -11.60
C GLN A 105 3.17 -0.54 -11.53
N GLY A 106 3.97 -0.90 -10.52
CA GLY A 106 5.34 -0.40 -10.34
C GLY A 106 5.48 1.06 -9.90
N LYS A 107 4.38 1.83 -9.81
CA LYS A 107 4.36 3.26 -9.44
C LYS A 107 4.20 3.54 -7.93
N GLY A 108 4.20 2.49 -7.11
CA GLY A 108 4.06 2.58 -5.65
C GLY A 108 2.62 2.79 -5.15
N TYR A 109 1.60 2.80 -6.02
CA TYR A 109 0.21 3.04 -5.61
C TYR A 109 -0.31 2.02 -4.60
N MET A 110 -0.02 0.72 -4.81
CA MET A 110 -0.51 -0.30 -3.87
C MET A 110 0.10 -0.14 -2.47
N ARG A 111 1.28 0.47 -2.33
CA ARG A 111 1.85 0.78 -1.02
C ARG A 111 1.00 1.81 -0.27
N GLU A 112 0.59 2.88 -0.95
CA GLU A 112 -0.31 3.88 -0.36
C GLU A 112 -1.66 3.27 0.02
N VAL A 113 -2.21 2.42 -0.85
CA VAL A 113 -3.46 1.70 -0.58
C VAL A 113 -3.33 0.83 0.67
N CYS A 114 -2.31 -0.03 0.71
CA CYS A 114 -2.07 -0.93 1.83
C CYS A 114 -1.93 -0.20 3.17
N GLU A 115 -1.25 0.94 3.19
CA GLU A 115 -1.06 1.71 4.44
C GLU A 115 -2.40 2.14 5.05
N VAL A 116 -3.32 2.66 4.23
CA VAL A 116 -4.62 3.11 4.73
C VAL A 116 -5.55 1.94 5.04
N ILE A 117 -5.51 0.90 4.22
CA ILE A 117 -6.36 -0.28 4.41
C ILE A 117 -5.94 -1.08 5.64
N ASN A 118 -4.65 -1.22 5.92
CA ASN A 118 -4.17 -1.88 7.14
C ASN A 118 -4.53 -1.07 8.38
N ARG A 119 -4.41 0.26 8.32
CA ARG A 119 -4.89 1.13 9.40
C ARG A 119 -6.37 0.90 9.67
N PHE A 120 -7.21 0.82 8.65
CA PHE A 120 -8.63 0.51 8.84
C PHE A 120 -8.83 -0.87 9.47
N TRP A 121 -8.12 -1.90 9.00
CA TRP A 121 -8.19 -3.26 9.53
C TRP A 121 -7.83 -3.35 11.02
N PHE A 122 -6.70 -2.76 11.41
CA PHE A 122 -6.18 -2.88 12.78
C PHE A 122 -6.76 -1.85 13.74
N ASP A 123 -6.97 -0.60 13.30
CA ASP A 123 -7.34 0.49 14.21
C ASP A 123 -8.87 0.70 14.23
N THR A 124 -9.57 0.42 13.13
CA THR A 124 -11.03 0.63 13.04
C THR A 124 -11.84 -0.67 13.19
N LEU A 125 -11.45 -1.74 12.49
CA LEU A 125 -12.11 -3.04 12.62
C LEU A 125 -11.60 -3.86 13.83
N ASN A 126 -10.50 -3.40 14.45
CA ASN A 126 -9.85 -4.01 15.61
C ASN A 126 -9.59 -5.52 15.42
N ARG A 127 -9.16 -5.90 14.22
CA ARG A 127 -8.82 -7.29 13.90
C ARG A 127 -7.42 -7.62 14.40
N PRO A 128 -7.19 -8.79 15.03
CA PRO A 128 -5.91 -9.09 15.68
C PRO A 128 -4.79 -9.43 14.69
N THR A 129 -5.12 -9.98 13.51
CA THR A 129 -4.14 -10.43 12.51
C THR A 129 -4.62 -10.14 11.09
N LEU A 130 -3.68 -9.94 10.17
CA LEU A 130 -3.90 -9.77 8.74
C LEU A 130 -3.10 -10.85 7.99
N GLN A 131 -3.80 -11.83 7.42
CA GLN A 131 -3.19 -12.93 6.67
C GLN A 131 -3.48 -12.74 5.17
N VAL A 132 -2.44 -12.81 4.34
CA VAL A 132 -2.52 -12.54 2.91
C VAL A 132 -1.84 -13.63 2.08
N PRO A 133 -2.62 -14.58 1.55
CA PRO A 133 -2.10 -15.67 0.73
C PRO A 133 -1.69 -15.15 -0.65
N LYS A 134 -0.63 -15.72 -1.21
CA LYS A 134 -0.15 -15.38 -2.56
C LYS A 134 0.67 -16.52 -3.15
N ALA A 135 0.65 -16.65 -4.47
CA ALA A 135 1.55 -17.55 -5.17
C ALA A 135 3.02 -17.20 -4.89
N VAL A 136 3.90 -18.20 -4.70
CA VAL A 136 5.35 -18.00 -4.55
C VAL A 136 5.93 -17.22 -5.74
N SER A 137 5.41 -17.45 -6.95
CA SER A 137 5.82 -16.77 -8.17
C SER A 137 5.36 -15.31 -8.27
N ASN A 138 4.44 -14.86 -7.40
CA ASN A 138 3.97 -13.47 -7.37
C ASN A 138 4.95 -12.57 -6.58
N LEU A 139 6.13 -12.33 -7.17
CA LEU A 139 7.20 -11.55 -6.55
C LEU A 139 6.81 -10.10 -6.23
N ALA A 140 5.88 -9.51 -6.99
CA ALA A 140 5.38 -8.16 -6.72
C ALA A 140 4.60 -8.10 -5.40
N SER A 141 3.67 -9.05 -5.20
CA SER A 141 2.91 -9.16 -3.96
C SER A 141 3.78 -9.54 -2.76
N ARG A 142 4.78 -10.42 -2.94
CA ARG A 142 5.77 -10.76 -1.90
C ARG A 142 6.56 -9.54 -1.43
N ARG A 143 7.03 -8.69 -2.36
CA ARG A 143 7.74 -7.44 -2.03
C ARG A 143 6.88 -6.48 -1.21
N ILE A 144 5.56 -6.46 -1.42
CA ILE A 144 4.64 -5.65 -0.62
C ILE A 144 4.62 -6.19 0.82
N SER A 145 4.39 -7.49 1.01
CA SER A 145 4.36 -8.10 2.35
C SER A 145 5.68 -7.91 3.12
N LEU A 146 6.83 -8.11 2.48
CA LEU A 146 8.14 -7.86 3.09
C LEU A 146 8.29 -6.41 3.58
N ARG A 147 7.88 -5.44 2.75
CA ARG A 147 7.95 -4.02 3.10
C ARG A 147 6.97 -3.62 4.20
N GLU A 148 5.84 -4.31 4.29
CA GLU A 148 4.87 -4.09 5.35
C GLU A 148 5.34 -4.66 6.70
N GLY A 149 6.45 -5.42 6.72
CA GLY A 149 6.96 -6.10 7.91
C GLY A 149 6.25 -7.42 8.20
N MET A 150 5.57 -7.99 7.21
CA MET A 150 4.91 -9.29 7.36
C MET A 150 5.93 -10.42 7.46
N HIS A 151 5.62 -11.43 8.26
CA HIS A 151 6.39 -12.66 8.31
C HIS A 151 5.68 -13.79 7.53
N LEU A 152 6.46 -14.75 7.03
CA LEU A 152 5.92 -15.94 6.37
C LEU A 152 5.35 -16.87 7.45
N LEU A 153 4.05 -17.18 7.38
CA LEU A 153 3.40 -18.06 8.34
C LEU A 153 3.56 -19.54 7.93
N HIS A 154 3.19 -19.88 6.70
CA HIS A 154 3.36 -21.22 6.16
C HIS A 154 3.31 -21.23 4.63
N VAL A 155 3.70 -22.38 4.06
CA VAL A 155 3.58 -22.68 2.63
C VAL A 155 2.67 -23.89 2.46
N GLN A 156 1.77 -23.84 1.48
CA GLN A 156 0.87 -24.95 1.14
C GLN A 156 0.68 -25.06 -0.38
N PRO A 157 0.18 -26.20 -0.91
CA PRO A 157 -0.28 -26.27 -2.29
C PRO A 157 -1.37 -25.22 -2.57
N GLY A 158 -1.28 -24.52 -3.69
CA GLY A 158 -2.29 -23.55 -4.14
C GLY A 158 -2.72 -23.81 -5.58
N ASN A 159 -3.96 -23.45 -5.89
CA ASN A 159 -4.51 -23.51 -7.24
C ASN A 159 -4.81 -22.10 -7.73
N PHE A 160 -4.15 -21.71 -8.81
CA PHE A 160 -4.26 -20.38 -9.38
C PHE A 160 -4.76 -20.47 -10.81
N VAL A 161 -5.18 -19.34 -11.39
CA VAL A 161 -5.58 -19.27 -12.80
C VAL A 161 -4.48 -19.80 -13.73
N SER A 162 -3.20 -19.55 -13.42
CA SER A 162 -2.06 -20.09 -14.20
C SER A 162 -1.68 -21.54 -13.90
N GLY A 163 -2.46 -22.26 -13.09
CA GLY A 163 -2.21 -23.63 -12.70
C GLY A 163 -1.68 -23.79 -11.27
N PRO A 164 -1.45 -25.05 -10.85
CA PRO A 164 -1.03 -25.38 -9.48
C PRO A 164 0.39 -24.90 -9.21
N MET A 165 0.60 -24.28 -8.05
CA MET A 165 1.92 -23.87 -7.55
C MET A 165 1.87 -23.65 -6.04
N PRO A 166 3.02 -23.59 -5.35
CA PRO A 166 3.04 -23.28 -3.93
C PRO A 166 2.45 -21.89 -3.62
N GLN A 167 1.63 -21.83 -2.58
CA GLN A 167 1.08 -20.62 -1.98
C GLN A 167 1.80 -20.33 -0.66
N GLU A 168 2.26 -19.10 -0.50
CA GLU A 168 2.74 -18.56 0.77
C GLU A 168 1.62 -17.76 1.45
N THR A 169 1.34 -18.05 2.72
CA THR A 169 0.52 -17.19 3.57
C THR A 169 1.43 -16.32 4.41
N TRP A 170 1.27 -15.00 4.29
CA TRP A 170 2.05 -14.02 5.06
C TRP A 170 1.15 -13.36 6.10
N GLU A 171 1.68 -13.06 7.28
CA GLU A 171 0.94 -12.52 8.41
C GLU A 171 1.53 -11.20 8.92
N LEU A 172 0.65 -10.29 9.36
CA LEU A 172 0.96 -9.17 10.23
C LEU A 172 0.00 -9.16 11.42
N THR A 173 0.52 -9.07 12.63
CA THR A 173 -0.28 -8.94 13.85
C THR A 173 -0.56 -7.48 14.19
N GLN A 174 -1.60 -7.22 14.97
CA GLN A 174 -1.92 -5.87 15.45
C GLN A 174 -0.78 -5.27 16.27
N ASP A 175 -0.06 -6.09 17.06
CA ASP A 175 1.07 -5.63 17.86
C ASP A 175 2.27 -5.26 17.00
N GLU A 176 2.60 -6.06 15.97
CA GLU A 176 3.64 -5.71 15.00
C GLU A 176 3.28 -4.42 14.24
N TRP A 177 2.02 -4.30 13.81
CA TRP A 177 1.50 -3.09 13.17
C TRP A 177 1.65 -1.86 14.08
N ARG A 178 1.24 -1.97 15.35
CA ARG A 178 1.34 -0.89 16.34
C ARG A 178 2.78 -0.56 16.68
N LYS A 179 3.67 -1.54 16.83
CA LYS A 179 5.12 -1.30 17.07
C LYS A 179 5.75 -0.56 15.90
N ARG A 180 5.49 -1.00 14.67
CA ARG A 180 5.96 -0.32 13.45
C ARG A 180 5.49 1.13 13.37
N ARG A 181 4.27 1.40 13.86
CA ARG A 181 3.72 2.76 13.97
C ARG A 181 4.08 3.48 15.26
N GLY A 182 4.56 2.78 16.28
CA GLY A 182 5.08 3.34 17.52
C GLY A 182 6.49 3.88 17.32
N ASP A 183 7.29 3.18 16.51
CA ASP A 183 8.59 3.66 15.98
C ASP A 183 8.42 4.69 14.86
N ALA A 184 7.25 4.74 14.23
CA ALA A 184 6.81 5.80 13.34
C ALA A 184 5.63 6.56 13.93
N SER A 185 5.73 6.98 15.20
CA SER A 185 4.90 8.09 15.66
C SER A 185 5.37 9.29 14.84
N PRO A 186 4.56 9.89 13.94
CA PRO A 186 4.66 11.33 13.89
C PRO A 186 4.23 11.73 15.30
N ALA A 187 5.18 12.20 16.11
CA ALA A 187 4.79 13.23 17.05
C ALA A 187 3.85 14.13 16.24
N THR A 188 2.59 14.24 16.68
CA THR A 188 1.78 15.34 16.21
C THR A 188 2.46 16.56 16.83
N GLN A 189 3.57 16.97 16.23
CA GLN A 189 4.14 18.28 16.45
C GLN A 189 3.00 19.19 16.00
N PRO A 190 2.42 20.00 16.89
CA PRO A 190 1.48 21.02 16.46
C PRO A 190 2.11 21.76 15.28
N ALA A 191 1.32 22.16 14.28
CA ALA A 191 1.85 22.72 13.03
C ALA A 191 2.92 23.82 13.23
N GLY A 192 2.88 24.56 14.35
CA GLY A 192 3.90 25.53 14.74
C GLY A 192 5.26 24.94 15.17
N GLU A 193 5.33 23.72 15.72
CA GLU A 193 6.60 23.06 16.07
C GLU A 193 7.32 22.51 14.83
N LEU A 194 6.58 22.01 13.83
CA LEU A 194 7.17 21.60 12.56
C LEU A 194 7.71 22.80 11.79
N GLU A 195 6.96 23.90 11.76
CA GLU A 195 7.39 25.15 11.13
C GLU A 195 8.63 25.73 11.83
N ALA A 196 8.66 25.74 13.16
CA ALA A 196 9.83 26.15 13.93
C ALA A 196 11.04 25.23 13.68
N THR A 197 10.83 23.91 13.58
CA THR A 197 11.90 22.94 13.30
C THR A 197 12.45 23.13 11.89
N LEU A 198 11.59 23.28 10.88
CA LEU A 198 12.01 23.54 9.50
C LEU A 198 12.79 24.84 9.39
N HIS A 199 12.30 25.93 10.01
CA HIS A 199 12.98 27.21 10.02
C HIS A 199 14.33 27.14 10.74
N TYR A 200 14.40 26.43 11.88
CA TYR A 200 15.66 26.18 12.59
C TYR A 200 16.67 25.40 11.72
N LEU A 201 16.23 24.31 11.07
CA LEU A 201 17.10 23.51 10.21
C LEU A 201 17.58 24.31 9.00
N GLU A 202 16.71 25.09 8.36
CA GLU A 202 17.08 25.95 7.24
C GLU A 202 18.14 26.97 7.66
N GLN A 203 17.96 27.67 8.78
CA GLN A 203 18.94 28.63 9.27
C GLN A 203 20.28 27.97 9.61
N ARG A 204 20.26 26.82 10.30
CA ARG A 204 21.49 26.14 10.76
C ARG A 204 22.27 25.52 9.60
N LEU A 205 21.61 24.90 8.64
CA LEU A 205 22.25 24.26 7.48
C LEU A 205 22.84 25.29 6.48
N LEU A 206 22.53 26.57 6.64
CA LEU A 206 23.16 27.68 5.92
C LEU A 206 24.40 28.25 6.61
N GLN A 207 24.62 27.97 7.91
CA GLN A 207 25.77 28.50 8.64
C GLN A 207 27.06 27.77 8.28
N GLN A 208 28.15 28.52 8.03
CA GLN A 208 29.42 27.97 7.56
C GLN A 208 30.11 27.04 8.58
N ASP A 209 29.96 27.32 9.88
CA ASP A 209 30.48 26.50 10.98
C ASP A 209 29.78 25.14 11.06
N VAL A 210 28.48 25.09 10.78
CA VAL A 210 27.71 23.84 10.67
C VAL A 210 28.10 23.10 9.40
N ARG A 211 28.13 23.79 8.25
CA ARG A 211 28.44 23.18 6.95
C ARG A 211 29.84 22.58 6.86
N SER A 212 30.77 23.04 7.69
CA SER A 212 32.16 22.53 7.74
C SER A 212 32.37 21.51 8.86
N ASN A 213 31.33 21.12 9.62
CA ASN A 213 31.44 20.25 10.78
C ASN A 213 30.62 18.97 10.61
N THR A 214 31.32 17.87 10.32
CA THR A 214 30.74 16.55 10.08
C THR A 214 29.90 16.04 11.26
N ALA A 215 30.32 16.30 12.51
CA ALA A 215 29.58 15.86 13.69
C ALA A 215 28.25 16.60 13.81
N LEU A 216 28.24 17.92 13.60
CA LEU A 216 27.02 18.72 13.64
C LEU A 216 26.06 18.35 12.50
N LEU A 217 26.55 18.21 11.26
CA LEU A 217 25.72 17.82 10.13
C LEU A 217 25.11 16.43 10.31
N SER A 218 25.86 15.47 10.87
CA SER A 218 25.34 14.13 11.13
C SER A 218 24.14 14.14 12.09
N THR A 219 24.10 15.08 13.04
CA THR A 219 22.98 15.25 13.98
C THR A 219 21.77 15.99 13.38
N LEU A 220 21.96 16.80 12.34
CA LEU A 220 20.90 17.61 11.73
C LEU A 220 20.25 16.95 10.51
N LEU A 221 20.95 16.03 9.83
CA LEU A 221 20.44 15.30 8.68
C LEU A 221 19.80 13.98 9.11
N ALA A 222 18.58 13.69 8.65
CA ALA A 222 17.91 12.41 8.86
C ALA A 222 18.63 11.27 8.12
N ASP A 223 18.50 10.03 8.60
CA ASP A 223 19.20 8.88 8.01
C ASP A 223 18.76 8.56 6.58
N ASP A 224 17.53 8.92 6.22
CA ASP A 224 16.97 8.83 4.87
C ASP A 224 17.12 10.13 4.05
N PHE A 225 17.94 11.08 4.52
CA PHE A 225 18.20 12.34 3.82
C PHE A 225 18.68 12.09 2.38
N MET A 226 18.07 12.84 1.46
CA MET A 226 18.41 12.87 0.05
C MET A 226 18.22 14.29 -0.51
N GLU A 227 19.24 14.82 -1.15
CA GLU A 227 19.21 16.10 -1.87
C GLU A 227 19.45 15.87 -3.35
N ILE A 228 18.67 16.52 -4.21
CA ILE A 228 18.85 16.46 -5.66
C ILE A 228 19.38 17.81 -6.13
N GLY A 229 20.63 17.83 -6.56
CA GLY A 229 21.26 19.05 -7.09
C GLY A 229 20.64 19.47 -8.42
N ALA A 230 20.90 20.71 -8.84
CA ALA A 230 20.37 21.26 -10.10
C ALA A 230 20.77 20.46 -11.36
N SER A 231 21.82 19.63 -11.29
CA SER A 231 22.24 18.70 -12.34
C SER A 231 21.48 17.36 -12.36
N GLY A 232 20.54 17.15 -11.43
CA GLY A 232 19.81 15.90 -11.25
C GLY A 232 20.57 14.83 -10.45
N LYS A 233 21.79 15.13 -9.98
CA LYS A 233 22.56 14.23 -9.13
C LYS A 233 21.97 14.19 -7.71
N ALA A 234 21.65 13.00 -7.23
CA ALA A 234 21.23 12.77 -5.86
C ALA A 234 22.44 12.61 -4.93
N TRP A 235 22.33 13.17 -3.73
CA TRP A 235 23.29 13.06 -2.63
C TRP A 235 22.56 12.57 -1.40
N HIS A 236 23.08 11.53 -0.77
CA HIS A 236 22.58 10.99 0.49
C HIS A 236 23.42 11.48 1.66
N LYS A 237 22.94 11.29 2.90
CA LYS A 237 23.64 11.70 4.12
C LYS A 237 25.12 11.29 4.13
N ALA A 238 25.42 10.05 3.74
CA ALA A 238 26.79 9.54 3.66
C ALA A 238 27.66 10.29 2.63
N ASP A 239 27.09 10.68 1.48
CA ASP A 239 27.79 11.42 0.44
C ASP A 239 28.12 12.85 0.91
N VAL A 240 27.19 13.50 1.63
CA VAL A 240 27.40 14.83 2.18
C VAL A 240 28.50 14.81 3.24
N LEU A 241 28.42 13.89 4.21
CA LEU A 241 29.38 13.81 5.31
C LEU A 241 30.80 13.45 4.86
N SER A 242 30.94 12.67 3.78
CA SER A 242 32.25 12.30 3.22
C SER A 242 32.86 13.36 2.29
N SER A 243 32.06 14.34 1.85
CA SER A 243 32.52 15.42 0.96
C SER A 243 33.16 16.61 1.67
N LEU A 244 33.12 16.64 3.00
CA LEU A 244 33.66 17.73 3.80
C LEU A 244 35.17 17.57 3.99
N PRO A 245 35.95 18.67 3.89
CA PRO A 245 37.36 18.63 4.24
C PRO A 245 37.51 18.31 5.74
N VAL A 246 38.47 17.43 6.06
CA VAL A 246 38.85 17.04 7.43
C VAL A 246 39.48 18.22 8.16
#